data_AF-A0A484ZGX2-F1
#
_entry.id   AF-A0A484ZGX2-F1
#
_cell.length_a   1.000
_cell.length_b   1.000
_cell.length_c   1.000
_cell.angle_alpha   90.00
_cell.angle_beta   90.00
_cell.angle_gamma   90.00
#
_symmetry.space_group_name_H-M   'P 1'
#
loop_
_entity.id
_entity.type
_entity.pdbx_description
1 polymer ?
#
loop_
_entity_poly.entity_id
_entity_poly.type
_entity_poly.pdbx_seq_one_letter_code
_entity_poly.pdbx_strand_id
1 'polypeptide(L)'
;MPQRGFSGSYPADWVNFLLNTVSTEMTPVEEKERLIQSGEKHYSDMLSEEPEPSEFHLELYQGALETGSRRLAGEVMALAKALINNMPNQDIVLVSLVRAGVPLGVLLHLALKKLGVTSFHYGISIIRDRGIDDVAMKQIEQQHGTQGTVFVDGWTGKGAITQELRRSLSVRPGYPEQDRLVVLADVCGSAWLSASTDDWLIPFGILGAPVSGLISRSIWSADDYHGSVQVRSFSKIRP
;
A
#
# COMPACT_ATOMS: atom_id res chain seq x y z
N MET A 1 2.75 -22.81 7.54
CA MET A 1 2.61 -21.97 8.77
C MET A 1 1.22 -21.36 8.76
N PRO A 2 0.58 -21.09 9.92
CA PRO A 2 -0.68 -20.36 9.93
C PRO A 2 -0.48 -18.98 9.29
N GLN A 3 -1.43 -18.55 8.46
CA GLN A 3 -1.40 -17.26 7.79
C GLN A 3 -1.42 -16.14 8.85
N ARG A 4 -0.26 -15.51 9.08
CA ARG A 4 -0.15 -14.29 9.90
C ARG A 4 -0.67 -13.11 9.08
N GLY A 5 -1.50 -12.26 9.70
CA GLY A 5 -1.94 -10.99 9.11
C GLY A 5 -3.23 -10.44 9.72
N PHE A 6 -3.64 -9.25 9.27
CA PHE A 6 -4.86 -8.56 9.71
C PHE A 6 -5.41 -7.67 8.56
N SER A 7 -6.61 -7.12 8.68
CA SER A 7 -7.25 -6.30 7.62
C SER A 7 -7.49 -4.84 7.97
N GLY A 8 -7.14 -4.41 9.18
CA GLY A 8 -7.28 -3.01 9.60
C GLY A 8 -8.74 -2.57 9.65
N SER A 9 -9.07 -1.46 8.99
CA SER A 9 -10.47 -0.99 8.79
C SER A 9 -11.23 -1.74 7.70
N TYR A 10 -10.57 -2.55 6.88
CA TYR A 10 -11.19 -3.28 5.79
C TYR A 10 -11.75 -4.64 6.25
N PRO A 11 -12.76 -5.18 5.54
CA PRO A 11 -13.15 -6.58 5.68
C PRO A 11 -11.98 -7.55 5.45
N ALA A 12 -11.97 -8.66 6.19
CA ALA A 12 -10.88 -9.64 6.16
C ALA A 12 -10.67 -10.31 4.79
N ASP A 13 -11.69 -10.32 3.92
CA ASP A 13 -11.64 -10.88 2.58
C ASP A 13 -11.21 -9.86 1.50
N TRP A 14 -10.96 -8.60 1.90
CA TRP A 14 -10.57 -7.51 1.00
C TRP A 14 -9.07 -7.26 0.96
N VAL A 15 -8.36 -7.45 2.08
CA VAL A 15 -6.91 -7.28 2.18
C VAL A 15 -6.36 -8.07 3.36
N ASN A 16 -5.17 -8.64 3.20
CA ASN A 16 -4.39 -9.22 4.28
C ASN A 16 -3.05 -8.46 4.45
N PHE A 17 -2.94 -7.64 5.49
CA PHE A 17 -1.70 -6.97 5.85
C PHE A 17 -0.70 -7.95 6.41
N LEU A 18 0.47 -8.05 5.77
CA LEU A 18 1.61 -8.81 6.27
C LEU A 18 2.55 -7.83 6.98
N LEU A 19 2.08 -7.35 8.13
CA LEU A 19 2.81 -6.40 8.98
C LEU A 19 2.71 -6.87 10.43
N ASN A 20 3.78 -6.66 11.18
CA ASN A 20 3.74 -6.85 12.62
C ASN A 20 3.02 -5.66 13.30
N THR A 21 2.11 -5.94 14.22
CA THR A 21 1.50 -4.89 15.04
C THR A 21 2.41 -4.60 16.22
N VAL A 22 2.97 -3.39 16.26
CA VAL A 22 3.83 -2.92 17.36
C VAL A 22 2.96 -2.12 18.33
N SER A 23 2.90 -2.53 19.59
CA SER A 23 2.31 -1.69 20.64
C SER A 23 3.36 -0.68 21.09
N THR A 24 3.25 0.55 20.65
CA THR A 24 4.01 1.65 21.25
C THR A 24 3.17 2.26 22.37
N GLU A 25 3.55 2.03 23.63
CA GLU A 25 3.42 3.11 24.59
C GLU A 25 4.18 4.30 23.99
N MET A 26 3.44 5.36 23.66
CA MET A 26 3.97 6.52 22.94
C MET A 26 5.16 7.09 23.71
N THR A 27 6.37 6.92 23.19
CA THR A 27 7.58 7.44 23.81
C THR A 27 7.47 8.97 23.86
N PRO A 28 7.51 9.61 25.05
CA PRO A 28 7.39 11.05 25.18
C PRO A 28 8.44 11.80 24.35
N VAL A 29 8.08 13.00 23.88
CA VAL A 29 8.91 13.85 23.00
C VAL A 29 10.33 14.06 23.55
N GLU A 30 10.47 14.14 24.87
CA GLU A 30 11.75 14.35 25.56
C GLU A 30 12.70 13.15 25.43
N GLU A 31 12.18 11.92 25.49
CA GLU A 31 12.97 10.70 25.29
C GLU A 31 13.31 10.48 23.81
N LYS A 32 12.44 10.97 22.91
CA LYS A 32 12.69 11.03 21.47
C LYS A 32 13.90 11.91 21.14
N GLU A 33 13.99 13.10 21.74
CA GLU A 33 15.13 14.01 21.57
C GLU A 33 16.44 13.44 22.14
N ARG A 34 16.37 12.71 23.27
CA ARG A 34 17.54 12.03 23.87
C ARG A 34 18.11 10.94 22.95
N LEU A 35 17.24 10.11 22.36
CA LEU A 35 17.65 9.02 21.46
C LEU A 35 18.18 9.52 20.10
N ILE A 36 17.76 10.70 19.66
CA ILE A 36 18.31 11.36 18.46
C ILE A 36 19.72 11.88 18.74
N GLN A 37 19.94 12.49 19.92
CA GLN A 37 21.25 13.03 20.29
C GLN A 37 22.28 11.93 20.62
N SER A 38 21.85 10.75 21.08
CA SER A 38 22.74 9.62 21.36
C SER A 38 23.17 8.83 20.11
N GLY A 39 22.56 9.06 18.95
CA GLY A 39 22.88 8.36 17.70
C GLY A 39 22.40 6.90 17.62
N GLU A 40 21.59 6.44 18.58
CA GLU A 40 21.14 5.04 18.65
C GLU A 40 19.97 4.71 17.72
N LYS A 41 19.26 5.71 17.18
CA LYS A 41 18.13 5.52 16.24
C LYS A 41 18.21 6.47 15.06
N HIS A 42 17.99 5.94 13.85
CA HIS A 42 17.86 6.76 12.65
C HIS A 42 16.49 7.47 12.68
N TYR A 43 16.38 8.65 12.05
CA TYR A 43 15.13 9.42 11.98
C TYR A 43 13.94 8.63 11.37
N SER A 44 14.23 7.55 10.62
CA SER A 44 13.25 6.60 10.07
C SER A 44 12.53 5.77 11.15
N ASP A 45 13.12 5.63 12.34
CA ASP A 45 12.67 4.68 13.36
C ASP A 45 11.76 5.34 14.41
N MET A 46 11.52 6.65 14.28
CA MET A 46 10.65 7.41 15.17
C MET A 46 9.40 7.85 14.42
N LEU A 47 8.34 7.05 14.56
CA LEU A 47 7.01 7.45 14.11
C LEU A 47 6.63 8.76 14.83
N SER A 48 6.34 9.80 14.05
CA SER A 48 5.60 10.96 14.54
C SER A 48 4.12 10.62 14.51
N GLU A 49 3.39 11.00 15.56
CA GLU A 49 1.94 10.85 15.62
C GLU A 49 1.30 11.64 14.47
N GLU A 50 0.47 10.96 13.67
CA GLU A 50 -0.31 11.61 12.62
C GLU A 50 -1.62 12.09 13.27
N PRO A 51 -1.94 13.40 13.21
CA PRO A 51 -3.13 13.94 13.88
C PRO A 51 -4.41 13.43 13.23
N GLU A 52 -5.53 13.48 13.97
CA GLU A 52 -6.83 13.17 13.38
C GLU A 52 -7.19 14.13 12.24
N PRO A 53 -7.82 13.64 11.15
CA PRO A 53 -8.37 14.51 10.13
C PRO A 53 -9.34 15.51 10.76
N SER A 54 -9.06 16.81 10.57
CA SER A 54 -9.98 17.87 10.99
C SER A 54 -11.26 17.87 10.14
N GLU A 55 -12.30 18.57 10.58
CA GLU A 55 -13.54 18.75 9.82
C GLU A 55 -13.27 19.24 8.38
N PHE A 56 -12.35 20.21 8.23
CA PHE A 56 -11.94 20.70 6.92
C PHE A 56 -11.34 19.62 6.01
N HIS A 57 -10.54 18.69 6.56
CA HIS A 57 -10.02 17.56 5.78
C HIS A 57 -11.14 16.61 5.33
N LEU A 58 -12.15 16.41 6.18
CA LEU A 58 -13.32 15.59 5.84
C LEU A 58 -14.18 16.27 4.76
N GLU A 59 -14.36 17.58 4.81
CA GLU A 59 -15.05 18.36 3.77
C GLU A 59 -14.32 18.27 2.42
N LEU A 60 -12.99 18.44 2.41
CA LEU A 60 -12.15 18.26 1.21
C LEU A 60 -12.29 16.85 0.64
N TYR A 61 -12.27 15.83 1.50
CA TYR A 61 -12.47 14.44 1.09
C TYR A 61 -13.83 14.24 0.42
N GLN A 62 -14.91 14.72 1.05
CA GLN A 62 -16.26 14.58 0.51
C GLN A 62 -16.39 15.28 -0.84
N GLY A 63 -15.90 16.52 -0.96
CA GLY A 63 -15.93 17.26 -2.23
C GLY A 63 -15.14 16.55 -3.35
N ALA A 64 -13.98 15.97 -3.03
CA ALA A 64 -13.23 15.17 -3.98
C ALA A 64 -13.94 13.86 -4.35
N LEU A 65 -14.63 13.22 -3.41
CA LEU A 65 -15.38 12.00 -3.67
C LEU A 65 -16.60 12.28 -4.56
N GLU A 66 -17.34 13.35 -4.30
CA GLU A 66 -18.48 13.78 -5.12
C GLU A 66 -18.07 14.06 -6.57
N THR A 67 -16.95 14.76 -6.76
CA THR A 67 -16.46 15.13 -8.10
C THR A 67 -15.70 14.01 -8.80
N GLY A 68 -14.96 13.20 -8.05
CA GLY A 68 -14.00 12.21 -8.56
C GLY A 68 -14.51 10.77 -8.61
N SER A 69 -15.59 10.41 -7.91
CA SER A 69 -16.04 9.01 -7.77
C SER A 69 -16.33 8.31 -9.11
N ARG A 70 -16.99 9.00 -10.05
CA ARG A 70 -17.28 8.44 -11.39
C ARG A 70 -15.98 8.18 -12.16
N ARG A 71 -15.03 9.11 -12.11
CA ARG A 71 -13.72 8.98 -12.75
C ARG A 71 -12.96 7.81 -12.13
N LEU A 72 -12.86 7.78 -10.80
CA LEU A 72 -12.21 6.72 -10.06
C LEU A 72 -12.76 5.34 -10.42
N ALA A 73 -14.09 5.17 -10.42
CA ALA A 73 -14.72 3.90 -10.76
C ALA A 73 -14.43 3.47 -12.21
N GLY A 74 -14.44 4.42 -13.16
CA GLY A 74 -14.09 4.16 -14.56
C GLY A 74 -12.63 3.73 -14.73
N GLU A 75 -11.72 4.46 -14.09
CA GLU A 75 -10.27 4.20 -14.12
C GLU A 75 -9.90 2.85 -13.47
N VAL A 76 -10.48 2.53 -12.32
CA VAL A 76 -10.31 1.23 -11.66
C VAL A 76 -10.80 0.10 -12.56
N MET A 77 -11.98 0.25 -13.17
CA MET A 77 -12.54 -0.78 -14.06
C MET A 77 -11.69 -0.95 -15.33
N ALA A 78 -11.13 0.14 -15.85
CA ALA A 78 -10.21 0.10 -16.99
C ALA A 78 -8.92 -0.65 -16.63
N LEU A 79 -8.32 -0.35 -15.48
CA LEU A 79 -7.15 -1.07 -14.97
C LEU A 79 -7.42 -2.55 -14.74
N ALA A 80 -8.55 -2.91 -14.13
CA ALA A 80 -8.93 -4.31 -13.92
C ALA A 80 -9.03 -5.08 -15.25
N LYS A 81 -9.64 -4.49 -16.28
CA LYS A 81 -9.68 -5.09 -17.63
C LYS A 81 -8.29 -5.18 -18.27
N ALA A 82 -7.46 -4.15 -18.11
CA ALA A 82 -6.10 -4.15 -18.62
C ALA A 82 -5.27 -5.27 -17.98
N LEU A 83 -5.40 -5.49 -16.66
CA LEU A 83 -4.75 -6.59 -15.96
C LEU A 83 -5.15 -7.95 -16.53
N ILE A 84 -6.45 -8.19 -16.70
CA ILE A 84 -6.98 -9.44 -17.26
C ILE A 84 -6.41 -9.70 -18.66
N ASN A 85 -6.38 -8.66 -19.51
CA ASN A 85 -5.89 -8.78 -20.88
C ASN A 85 -4.37 -9.06 -20.95
N ASN A 86 -3.60 -8.46 -20.03
CA ASN A 86 -2.14 -8.63 -20.00
C ASN A 86 -1.69 -9.89 -19.26
N MET A 87 -2.57 -10.52 -18.48
CA MET A 87 -2.28 -11.72 -17.67
C MET A 87 -3.34 -12.81 -17.90
N PRO A 88 -3.48 -13.33 -19.13
CA PRO A 88 -4.50 -14.32 -19.43
C PRO A 88 -4.24 -15.64 -18.68
N ASN A 89 -5.31 -16.26 -18.19
CA ASN A 89 -5.30 -17.57 -17.49
C ASN A 89 -4.43 -17.60 -16.22
N GLN A 90 -4.33 -16.48 -15.54
CA GLN A 90 -3.51 -16.34 -14.33
C GLN A 90 -4.33 -15.75 -13.18
N ASP A 91 -4.23 -16.37 -12.01
CA ASP A 91 -4.70 -15.75 -10.77
C ASP A 91 -3.89 -14.48 -10.50
N ILE A 92 -4.58 -13.40 -10.10
CA ILE A 92 -3.94 -12.10 -9.87
C ILE A 92 -3.67 -11.93 -8.38
N VAL A 93 -2.39 -11.76 -8.04
CA VAL A 93 -1.94 -11.51 -6.67
C VAL A 93 -1.57 -10.04 -6.55
N LEU A 94 -2.50 -9.25 -6.03
CA LEU A 94 -2.31 -7.82 -5.77
C LEU A 94 -1.46 -7.65 -4.50
N VAL A 95 -0.36 -6.92 -4.63
CA VAL A 95 0.58 -6.61 -3.56
C VAL A 95 0.66 -5.10 -3.42
N SER A 96 -0.22 -4.55 -2.59
CA SER A 96 -0.27 -3.11 -2.32
C SER A 96 0.90 -2.67 -1.45
N LEU A 97 1.63 -1.69 -1.96
CA LEU A 97 2.69 -1.01 -1.22
C LEU A 97 2.02 -0.11 -0.19
N VAL A 98 2.14 -0.49 1.09
CA VAL A 98 1.48 0.26 2.14
C VAL A 98 2.13 1.65 2.25
N ARG A 99 1.33 2.70 2.38
CA ARG A 99 -0.13 2.68 2.60
C ARG A 99 -0.93 3.11 1.37
N ALA A 100 -0.35 3.95 0.52
CA ALA A 100 -1.05 4.61 -0.58
C ALA A 100 -1.58 3.63 -1.64
N GLY A 101 -0.96 2.45 -1.80
CA GLY A 101 -1.45 1.43 -2.72
C GLY A 101 -2.66 0.64 -2.26
N VAL A 102 -3.00 0.69 -0.97
CA VAL A 102 -4.04 -0.20 -0.40
C VAL A 102 -5.44 0.16 -0.90
N PRO A 103 -5.88 1.43 -0.92
CA PRO A 103 -7.20 1.78 -1.43
C PRO A 103 -7.39 1.32 -2.89
N LEU A 104 -6.39 1.55 -3.75
CA LEU A 104 -6.44 1.08 -5.13
C LEU A 104 -6.47 -0.45 -5.20
N GLY A 105 -5.64 -1.14 -4.42
CA GLY A 105 -5.61 -2.60 -4.35
C GLY A 105 -6.96 -3.20 -3.95
N VAL A 106 -7.64 -2.62 -2.96
CA VAL A 106 -9.00 -3.01 -2.56
C VAL A 106 -9.98 -2.81 -3.71
N LEU A 107 -9.96 -1.64 -4.37
CA LEU A 107 -10.87 -1.35 -5.48
C LEU A 107 -10.63 -2.28 -6.68
N LEU A 108 -9.38 -2.60 -7.00
CA LEU A 108 -9.01 -3.56 -8.04
C LEU A 108 -9.45 -4.97 -7.67
N HIS A 109 -9.21 -5.43 -6.44
CA HIS A 109 -9.65 -6.75 -5.96
C HIS A 109 -11.17 -6.93 -6.12
N LEU A 110 -11.94 -5.93 -5.73
CA LEU A 110 -13.40 -5.93 -5.89
C LEU A 110 -13.82 -5.91 -7.37
N ALA A 111 -13.15 -5.12 -8.21
CA ALA A 111 -13.42 -5.06 -9.64
C ALA A 111 -13.10 -6.39 -10.35
N LEU A 112 -11.97 -7.02 -10.01
CA LEU A 112 -11.57 -8.34 -10.54
C LEU A 112 -12.55 -9.43 -10.12
N LYS A 113 -12.95 -9.48 -8.84
CA LYS A 113 -14.00 -10.38 -8.36
C LYS A 113 -15.31 -10.17 -9.12
N LYS A 114 -15.72 -8.92 -9.36
CA LYS A 114 -16.93 -8.58 -10.13
C LYS A 114 -16.83 -9.06 -11.59
N LEU A 115 -15.63 -9.10 -12.15
CA LEU A 115 -15.35 -9.61 -13.50
C LEU A 115 -15.15 -11.14 -13.54
N GLY A 116 -15.33 -11.84 -12.40
CA GLY A 116 -15.23 -13.30 -12.33
C GLY A 116 -13.79 -13.83 -12.25
N VAL A 117 -12.82 -12.97 -11.90
CA VAL A 117 -11.40 -13.34 -11.84
C VAL A 117 -10.98 -13.61 -10.40
N THR A 118 -10.32 -14.74 -10.19
CA THR A 118 -9.69 -15.08 -8.91
C THR A 118 -8.56 -14.10 -8.64
N SER A 119 -8.65 -13.43 -7.48
CA SER A 119 -7.62 -12.51 -7.03
C SER A 119 -7.39 -12.64 -5.54
N PHE A 120 -6.15 -12.34 -5.13
CA PHE A 120 -5.69 -12.27 -3.75
C PHE A 120 -5.08 -10.89 -3.52
N HIS A 121 -5.22 -10.36 -2.30
CA HIS A 121 -4.73 -9.02 -2.01
C HIS A 121 -3.99 -8.96 -0.67
N TYR A 122 -2.75 -8.50 -0.75
CA TYR A 122 -1.85 -8.32 0.39
C TYR A 122 -1.40 -6.87 0.49
N GLY A 123 -1.31 -6.35 1.71
CA GLY A 123 -0.64 -5.08 1.99
C GLY A 123 0.71 -5.36 2.64
N ILE A 124 1.80 -4.88 2.02
CA ILE A 124 3.17 -5.09 2.52
C ILE A 124 3.96 -3.79 2.60
N SER A 125 5.00 -3.79 3.42
CA SER A 125 5.88 -2.64 3.56
C SER A 125 6.90 -2.54 2.43
N ILE A 126 7.15 -1.29 2.00
CA ILE A 126 8.34 -0.90 1.28
C ILE A 126 8.88 0.38 1.91
N ILE A 127 10.18 0.39 2.21
CA ILE A 127 10.84 1.54 2.84
C ILE A 127 11.99 1.95 1.93
N ARG A 128 12.01 3.23 1.55
CA ARG A 128 13.09 3.79 0.73
C ARG A 128 14.45 3.53 1.39
N ASP A 129 15.43 3.14 0.58
CA ASP A 129 16.81 2.81 0.99
C ASP A 129 16.93 1.55 1.89
N ARG A 130 15.82 0.88 2.20
CA ARG A 130 15.76 -0.39 2.96
C ARG A 130 15.16 -1.53 2.15
N GLY A 131 14.34 -1.23 1.15
CA GLY A 131 13.70 -2.20 0.26
C GLY A 131 12.31 -2.63 0.70
N ILE A 132 11.79 -3.59 -0.06
CA ILE A 132 10.52 -4.28 0.21
C ILE A 132 10.68 -5.28 1.38
N ASP A 133 9.61 -5.53 2.12
CA ASP A 133 9.59 -6.53 3.19
C ASP A 133 9.84 -7.93 2.64
N ASP A 134 11.06 -8.44 2.83
CA ASP A 134 11.52 -9.72 2.30
C ASP A 134 10.76 -10.91 2.89
N VAL A 135 10.39 -10.84 4.18
CA VAL A 135 9.68 -11.91 4.87
C VAL A 135 8.26 -12.01 4.35
N ALA A 136 7.57 -10.87 4.17
CA ALA A 136 6.24 -10.81 3.59
C ALA A 136 6.24 -11.33 2.14
N MET A 137 7.23 -10.90 1.34
CA MET A 137 7.37 -11.35 -0.04
C MET A 137 7.62 -12.85 -0.14
N LYS A 138 8.50 -13.42 0.70
CA LYS A 138 8.73 -14.87 0.76
C LYS A 138 7.46 -15.65 1.04
N GLN A 139 6.59 -15.16 1.94
CA GLN A 139 5.31 -15.82 2.21
C GLN A 139 4.39 -15.80 0.98
N ILE A 140 4.27 -14.66 0.30
CA ILE A 140 3.43 -14.52 -0.90
C ILE A 140 3.96 -15.43 -2.03
N GLU A 141 5.28 -15.43 -2.25
CA GLU A 141 5.95 -16.24 -3.27
C GLU A 141 5.76 -17.74 -3.02
N GLN A 142 5.88 -18.19 -1.76
CA GLN A 142 5.63 -19.60 -1.40
C GLN A 142 4.18 -20.01 -1.62
N GLN A 143 3.23 -19.08 -1.45
CA GLN A 143 1.81 -19.37 -1.55
C GLN A 143 1.30 -19.34 -2.99
N HIS A 144 1.77 -18.39 -3.80
CA HIS A 144 1.21 -18.11 -5.13
C HIS A 144 2.21 -18.15 -6.28
N GLY A 145 3.51 -18.27 -5.98
CA GLY A 145 4.57 -18.00 -6.93
C GLY A 145 4.70 -16.51 -7.27
N THR A 146 5.51 -16.21 -8.28
CA THR A 146 5.87 -14.84 -8.71
C THR A 146 5.12 -14.39 -9.96
N GLN A 147 4.65 -15.34 -10.76
CA GLN A 147 4.12 -15.07 -12.10
C GLN A 147 2.80 -14.28 -12.05
N GLY A 148 1.99 -14.45 -10.99
CA GLY A 148 0.71 -13.75 -10.83
C GLY A 148 0.81 -12.42 -10.09
N THR A 149 2.01 -12.05 -9.63
CA THR A 149 2.20 -10.90 -8.74
C THR A 149 2.11 -9.57 -9.49
N VAL A 150 1.32 -8.66 -8.94
CA VAL A 150 1.12 -7.29 -9.41
C VAL A 150 1.28 -6.35 -8.22
N PHE A 151 2.21 -5.42 -8.31
CA PHE A 151 2.42 -4.42 -7.26
C PHE A 151 1.49 -3.24 -7.47
N VAL A 152 0.95 -2.67 -6.39
CA VAL A 152 -0.06 -1.60 -6.48
C VAL A 152 0.36 -0.40 -5.65
N ASP A 153 0.30 0.79 -6.24
CA ASP A 153 0.43 2.08 -5.55
C ASP A 153 -0.64 3.08 -6.02
N GLY A 154 -0.89 4.15 -5.26
CA GLY A 154 -1.96 5.12 -5.59
C GLY A 154 -1.56 6.09 -6.72
N TRP A 155 -0.36 6.65 -6.63
CA TRP A 155 0.14 7.71 -7.52
C TRP A 155 1.67 7.67 -7.53
N THR A 156 2.29 7.95 -8.69
CA THR A 156 3.74 8.13 -8.78
C THR A 156 4.11 9.36 -9.61
N GLY A 157 4.95 10.24 -9.05
CA GLY A 157 5.41 11.44 -9.74
C GLY A 157 6.92 11.66 -9.82
N LYS A 158 7.72 10.93 -9.02
CA LYS A 158 9.20 10.93 -9.15
C LYS A 158 9.79 9.54 -9.37
N GLY A 159 8.96 8.49 -9.35
CA GLY A 159 9.39 7.10 -9.51
C GLY A 159 10.29 6.56 -8.38
N ALA A 160 10.35 7.22 -7.21
CA ALA A 160 11.23 6.78 -6.11
C ALA A 160 10.85 5.39 -5.58
N ILE A 161 9.55 5.15 -5.37
CA ILE A 161 9.04 3.84 -4.95
C ILE A 161 9.19 2.81 -6.07
N THR A 162 8.94 3.19 -7.33
CA THR A 162 9.19 2.32 -8.49
C THR A 162 10.65 1.85 -8.54
N GLN A 163 11.62 2.74 -8.32
CA GLN A 163 13.04 2.40 -8.30
C GLN A 163 13.40 1.50 -7.12
N GLU A 164 12.84 1.75 -5.93
CA GLU A 164 13.03 0.90 -4.75
C GLU A 164 12.46 -0.51 -4.99
N LEU A 165 11.28 -0.59 -5.59
CA LEU A 165 10.64 -1.86 -5.97
C LEU A 165 11.52 -2.62 -6.96
N ARG A 166 11.94 -1.97 -8.06
CA ARG A 166 12.80 -2.60 -9.07
C ARG A 166 14.11 -3.12 -8.47
N ARG A 167 14.75 -2.33 -7.59
CA ARG A 167 15.96 -2.77 -6.86
C ARG A 167 15.69 -3.97 -5.97
N SER A 168 14.55 -3.97 -5.27
CA SER A 168 14.16 -5.07 -4.39
C SER A 168 13.86 -6.35 -5.17
N LEU A 169 13.30 -6.23 -6.38
CA LEU A 169 12.98 -7.38 -7.24
C LEU A 169 14.17 -7.92 -8.02
N SER A 170 15.19 -7.10 -8.33
CA SER A 170 16.34 -7.54 -9.15
C SER A 170 17.16 -8.66 -8.53
N VAL A 171 17.08 -8.83 -7.21
CA VAL A 171 17.74 -9.90 -6.46
C VAL A 171 16.83 -11.10 -6.20
N ARG A 172 15.57 -11.04 -6.63
CA ARG A 172 14.55 -12.09 -6.40
C ARG A 172 14.32 -12.88 -7.69
N PRO A 173 14.52 -14.21 -7.68
CA PRO A 173 14.31 -15.01 -8.87
C PRO A 173 12.82 -15.17 -9.19
N GLY A 174 12.52 -15.38 -10.48
CA GLY A 174 11.20 -15.77 -10.94
C GLY A 174 10.24 -14.60 -11.25
N TYR A 175 10.59 -13.36 -10.91
CA TYR A 175 9.85 -12.19 -11.39
C TYR A 175 10.10 -11.95 -12.88
N PRO A 176 9.11 -11.41 -13.62
CA PRO A 176 9.32 -10.92 -14.98
C PRO A 176 10.35 -9.77 -14.99
N GLU A 177 11.01 -9.57 -16.12
CA GLU A 177 12.00 -8.49 -16.30
C GLU A 177 11.41 -7.09 -16.05
N GLN A 178 10.17 -6.89 -16.49
CA GLN A 178 9.41 -5.68 -16.18
C GLN A 178 8.68 -5.84 -14.86
N ASP A 179 9.00 -4.98 -13.88
CA ASP A 179 8.25 -4.87 -12.63
C ASP A 179 6.80 -4.45 -12.91
N ARG A 180 5.84 -5.28 -12.50
CA ARG A 180 4.41 -5.07 -12.74
C ARG A 180 3.80 -4.13 -11.72
N LEU A 181 4.32 -2.90 -11.64
CA LEU A 181 3.74 -1.84 -10.82
C LEU A 181 2.51 -1.23 -11.53
N VAL A 182 1.39 -1.21 -10.83
CA VAL A 182 0.13 -0.60 -11.28
C VAL A 182 -0.20 0.57 -10.38
N VAL A 183 -0.53 1.70 -11.01
CA VAL A 183 -0.93 2.93 -10.31
C VAL A 183 -2.21 3.50 -10.87
N LEU A 184 -2.92 4.32 -10.09
CA LEU A 184 -4.08 5.03 -10.64
C LEU A 184 -3.59 6.16 -11.57
N ALA A 185 -2.62 6.96 -11.10
CA ALA A 185 -2.03 8.06 -11.84
C ALA A 185 -0.49 7.95 -11.89
N ASP A 186 0.07 7.96 -13.11
CA ASP A 186 1.52 7.95 -13.36
C ASP A 186 1.97 9.23 -14.06
N VAL A 187 2.39 10.21 -13.28
CA VAL A 187 2.85 11.51 -13.80
C VAL A 187 4.26 11.42 -14.39
N CYS A 188 5.04 10.40 -14.02
CA CYS A 188 6.44 10.26 -14.42
C CYS A 188 6.74 9.16 -15.43
N GLY A 189 5.73 8.41 -15.87
CA GLY A 189 5.86 7.32 -16.86
C GLY A 189 6.72 6.15 -16.38
N SER A 190 6.64 5.82 -15.09
CA SER A 190 7.47 4.77 -14.48
C SER A 190 6.75 3.44 -14.24
N ALA A 191 5.42 3.45 -14.21
CA ALA A 191 4.61 2.27 -13.92
C ALA A 191 4.44 1.37 -15.15
N TRP A 192 4.14 0.10 -14.90
CA TRP A 192 3.80 -0.84 -15.98
C TRP A 192 2.42 -0.56 -16.56
N LEU A 193 1.43 -0.30 -15.69
CA LEU A 193 0.10 0.15 -16.08
C LEU A 193 -0.33 1.33 -15.21
N SER A 194 -0.98 2.30 -15.84
CA SER A 194 -1.67 3.39 -15.17
C SER A 194 -3.04 3.61 -15.78
N ALA A 195 -3.99 4.12 -14.98
CA ALA A 195 -5.27 4.54 -15.54
C ALA A 195 -5.18 5.90 -16.25
N SER A 196 -4.28 6.75 -15.76
CA SER A 196 -4.07 8.11 -16.25
C SER A 196 -2.63 8.57 -16.03
N THR A 197 -2.25 9.63 -16.74
CA THR A 197 -1.04 10.43 -16.49
C THR A 197 -1.38 11.80 -15.89
N ASP A 198 -2.65 12.08 -15.64
CA ASP A 198 -3.12 13.35 -15.09
C ASP A 198 -2.78 13.45 -13.61
N ASP A 199 -2.30 14.62 -13.19
CA ASP A 199 -2.17 14.96 -11.77
C ASP A 199 -3.50 15.51 -11.24
N TRP A 200 -4.43 14.61 -10.91
CA TRP A 200 -5.76 14.96 -10.43
C TRP A 200 -5.95 14.59 -8.95
N LEU A 201 -6.92 15.26 -8.30
CA LEU A 201 -7.17 15.07 -6.87
C LEU A 201 -7.87 13.73 -6.61
N ILE A 202 -7.07 12.71 -6.26
CA ILE A 202 -7.57 11.37 -5.94
C ILE A 202 -8.19 11.37 -4.52
N PRO A 203 -9.46 10.96 -4.33
CA PRO A 203 -10.14 11.06 -3.04
C PRO A 203 -9.42 10.34 -1.89
N PHE A 204 -8.96 9.11 -2.13
CA PHE A 204 -8.23 8.34 -1.11
C PHE A 204 -6.80 8.85 -0.83
N GLY A 205 -6.32 9.84 -1.59
CA GLY A 205 -5.08 10.56 -1.31
C GLY A 205 -5.25 11.71 -0.30
N ILE A 206 -6.48 12.14 -0.02
CA ILE A 206 -6.78 13.29 0.86
C ILE A 206 -6.86 12.88 2.32
N LEU A 207 -7.64 11.83 2.61
CA LEU A 207 -7.63 11.24 3.92
C LEU A 207 -6.28 10.58 4.08
N GLY A 208 -5.45 11.15 4.94
CA GLY A 208 -4.10 10.68 5.16
C GLY A 208 -4.06 9.16 5.25
N ALA A 209 -2.92 8.62 4.86
CA ALA A 209 -2.70 7.18 4.81
C ALA A 209 -3.04 6.38 6.11
N PRO A 210 -3.19 6.94 7.33
CA PRO A 210 -3.72 6.19 8.46
C PRO A 210 -5.18 5.75 8.31
N VAL A 211 -6.02 6.51 7.61
CA VAL A 211 -7.45 6.16 7.48
C VAL A 211 -7.62 4.91 6.60
N SER A 212 -6.70 4.74 5.64
CA SER A 212 -6.63 3.57 4.75
C SER A 212 -5.88 2.41 5.42
N GLY A 213 -6.60 1.66 6.27
CA GLY A 213 -6.09 0.46 6.96
C GLY A 213 -5.82 0.63 8.45
N LEU A 214 -5.96 1.84 9.01
CA LEU A 214 -5.69 2.13 10.44
C LEU A 214 -4.27 1.75 10.86
N ILE A 215 -3.30 1.93 9.96
CA ILE A 215 -1.89 1.61 10.18
C ILE A 215 -1.01 2.85 10.06
N SER A 216 -0.01 2.98 10.92
CA SER A 216 1.04 4.00 10.78
C SER A 216 1.93 3.77 9.56
N ARG A 217 2.89 4.67 9.31
CA ARG A 217 4.05 4.35 8.47
C ARG A 217 4.75 3.08 8.98
N SER A 218 5.41 2.38 8.06
CA SER A 218 6.11 1.15 8.39
C SER A 218 7.34 1.40 9.27
N ILE A 219 7.59 0.44 10.16
CA ILE A 219 8.78 0.33 11.00
C ILE A 219 9.60 -0.81 10.43
N TRP A 220 10.88 -0.58 10.14
CA TRP A 220 11.74 -1.61 9.58
C TRP A 220 11.98 -2.74 10.59
N SER A 221 12.10 -3.98 10.07
CA SER A 221 12.43 -5.18 10.83
C SER A 221 13.34 -6.06 9.98
N ALA A 222 14.38 -6.63 10.58
CA ALA A 222 15.33 -7.51 9.88
C ALA A 222 14.87 -8.96 9.79
N ASP A 223 14.20 -9.44 10.85
CA ASP A 223 14.04 -10.87 11.13
C ASP A 223 12.59 -11.38 11.01
N ASP A 224 11.64 -10.48 10.84
CA ASP A 224 10.20 -10.75 10.70
C ASP A 224 9.56 -9.61 9.88
N TYR A 225 8.24 -9.68 9.63
CA TYR A 225 7.51 -8.60 8.94
C TYR A 225 7.83 -7.23 9.51
N HIS A 226 7.96 -6.24 8.63
CA HIS A 226 8.01 -4.85 9.01
C HIS A 226 6.80 -4.51 9.90
N GLY A 227 7.06 -3.65 10.88
CA GLY A 227 6.08 -3.25 11.88
C GLY A 227 5.17 -2.13 11.41
N SER A 228 4.04 -1.99 12.08
CA SER A 228 3.17 -0.81 12.07
C SER A 228 2.44 -0.69 13.39
N VAL A 229 2.04 0.52 13.76
CA VAL A 229 1.18 0.78 14.92
C VAL A 229 -0.28 0.84 14.44
N GLN A 230 -1.19 0.20 15.18
CA GLN A 230 -2.63 0.33 14.91
C GLN A 230 -3.14 1.68 15.40
N VAL A 231 -3.64 2.51 14.49
CA VAL A 231 -4.15 3.84 14.78
C VAL A 231 -5.66 3.78 15.01
N ARG A 232 -6.05 3.30 16.19
CA ARG A 232 -7.46 3.04 16.55
C ARG A 232 -8.31 4.30 16.70
N SER A 233 -7.68 5.45 16.91
CA SER A 233 -8.33 6.76 17.03
C SER A 233 -9.17 7.10 15.78
N PHE A 234 -8.75 6.65 14.59
CA PHE A 234 -9.49 6.87 13.33
C PHE A 234 -10.60 5.86 13.03
N SER A 235 -10.84 4.87 13.90
CA SER A 235 -11.85 3.83 13.65
C SER A 235 -13.30 4.34 13.50
N LYS A 236 -13.57 5.57 13.95
CA LYS A 236 -14.86 6.26 13.78
C LYS A 236 -15.03 6.90 12.40
N ILE A 237 -13.93 7.11 11.68
CA ILE A 237 -13.91 7.66 10.32
C ILE A 237 -14.02 6.46 9.37
N ARG A 238 -15.23 6.21 8.84
CA ARG A 238 -15.43 5.22 7.79
C ARG A 238 -15.30 5.91 6.43
N PRO A 239 -14.19 5.73 5.70
CA PRO A 239 -14.05 6.26 4.35
C PRO A 239 -15.04 5.61 3.38
#